data_AF-A0A2J6RYA7-F1
#
_entry.id   AF-A0A2J6RYA7-F1
#
_cell.length_a   1.000
_cell.length_b   1.000
_cell.length_c   1.000
_cell.angle_alpha   90.00
_cell.angle_beta   90.00
_cell.angle_gamma   90.00
#
_symmetry.space_group_name_H-M   'P 1'
#
loop_
_entity.id
_entity.type
_entity.pdbx_description
1 polymer ?
#
loop_
_entity_poly.entity_id
_entity_poly.type
_entity_poly.pdbx_seq_one_letter_code
_entity_poly.pdbx_strand_id
1 'polypeptide(L)'
;TKVDHRFILAIMQESGGCVRVPTSNFGVRNPGLMQDHNGAATCNSDITHKVQNPCPSKVILEMIREGTAGTKSGDGLAQCINESEAGDVIAFYKAARIYNSSAIAPSGNLQDGGATHCYASDIANRLTGWIYSAHKC
;
A
#
# COMPACT_ATOMS: atom_id res chain seq x y z
N THR A 1 -7.69 8.14 10.29
CA THR A 1 -6.80 9.16 9.68
C THR A 1 -7.62 9.99 8.71
N LYS A 2 -7.11 11.11 8.17
CA LYS A 2 -7.80 11.94 7.15
C LYS A 2 -7.22 11.75 5.74
N VAL A 3 -6.74 10.53 5.43
CA VAL A 3 -6.18 10.21 4.10
C VAL A 3 -7.29 10.25 3.07
N ASP A 4 -7.03 10.84 1.91
CA ASP A 4 -7.99 10.90 0.80
C ASP A 4 -8.35 9.49 0.32
N HIS A 5 -9.65 9.20 0.25
CA HIS A 5 -10.13 7.86 -0.11
C HIS A 5 -9.72 7.44 -1.53
N ARG A 6 -9.47 8.39 -2.45
CA ARG A 6 -9.00 8.10 -3.81
C ARG A 6 -7.58 7.57 -3.78
N PHE A 7 -6.75 8.10 -2.88
CA PHE A 7 -5.39 7.62 -2.67
C PHE A 7 -5.38 6.22 -2.06
N ILE A 8 -6.25 5.97 -1.07
CA ILE A 8 -6.44 4.62 -0.51
C ILE A 8 -6.84 3.63 -1.62
N LEU A 9 -7.82 4.00 -2.46
CA LEU A 9 -8.26 3.16 -3.57
C LEU A 9 -7.14 2.88 -4.59
N ALA A 10 -6.31 3.89 -4.89
CA ALA A 10 -5.17 3.72 -5.79
C ALA A 10 -4.12 2.75 -5.23
N ILE A 11 -3.88 2.78 -3.91
CA ILE A 11 -2.93 1.88 -3.22
C ILE A 11 -3.49 0.47 -3.04
N MET A 12 -4.81 0.27 -2.89
CA MET A 12 -5.41 -1.09 -2.81
C MET A 12 -5.08 -1.97 -4.04
N GLN A 13 -4.61 -1.37 -5.12
CA GLN A 13 -4.08 -2.08 -6.28
C GLN A 13 -2.73 -2.76 -6.04
N GLU A 14 -2.09 -2.59 -4.87
CA GLU A 14 -1.01 -3.45 -4.37
C GLU A 14 -1.35 -4.95 -4.49
N SER A 15 -2.64 -5.27 -4.32
CA SER A 15 -3.16 -6.62 -4.48
C SER A 15 -4.01 -6.82 -5.74
N GLY A 16 -4.09 -5.82 -6.62
CA GLY A 16 -5.07 -5.78 -7.71
C GLY A 16 -6.53 -5.81 -7.23
N GLY A 17 -6.81 -5.38 -5.99
CA GLY A 17 -8.13 -5.50 -5.36
C GLY A 17 -8.47 -6.91 -4.85
N CYS A 18 -7.52 -7.85 -4.85
CA CYS A 18 -7.74 -9.20 -4.39
C CYS A 18 -7.74 -9.27 -2.85
N VAL A 19 -8.93 -9.34 -2.25
CA VAL A 19 -9.10 -9.47 -0.78
C VAL A 19 -8.52 -10.77 -0.20
N ARG A 20 -8.07 -11.71 -1.05
CA ARG A 20 -7.43 -12.98 -0.70
C ARG A 20 -6.03 -13.11 -1.33
N VAL A 21 -5.40 -12.00 -1.69
CA VAL A 21 -4.01 -12.01 -2.17
C VAL A 21 -3.14 -12.76 -1.16
N PRO A 22 -2.22 -13.63 -1.61
CA PRO A 22 -1.25 -14.24 -0.71
C PRO A 22 -0.44 -13.16 0.02
N THR A 23 -0.20 -13.36 1.31
CA THR A 23 0.77 -12.53 2.04
C THR A 23 2.14 -12.64 1.38
N SER A 24 2.76 -11.52 1.05
CA SER A 24 4.16 -11.51 0.59
C SER A 24 5.10 -11.46 1.80
N ASN A 25 6.28 -12.09 1.68
CA ASN A 25 7.29 -12.09 2.73
C ASN A 25 8.71 -12.16 2.14
N PHE A 26 9.40 -11.03 2.12
CA PHE A 26 10.79 -10.90 1.66
C PHE A 26 11.70 -10.35 2.77
N GLY A 27 11.49 -10.83 4.00
CA GLY A 27 12.12 -10.32 5.22
C GLY A 27 11.20 -9.42 6.06
N VAL A 28 10.14 -8.91 5.45
CA VAL A 28 9.00 -8.26 6.12
C VAL A 28 7.72 -8.92 5.59
N ARG A 29 6.77 -9.20 6.49
CA ARG A 29 5.49 -9.82 6.15
C ARG A 29 4.48 -8.74 5.77
N ASN A 30 3.92 -8.82 4.56
CA ASN A 30 3.01 -7.83 4.00
C ASN A 30 1.68 -8.51 3.60
N PRO A 31 0.67 -8.50 4.48
CA PRO A 31 -0.58 -9.22 4.27
C PRO A 31 -1.68 -8.35 3.67
N GLY A 32 -2.78 -9.00 3.29
CA GLY A 32 -4.04 -8.31 3.05
C GLY A 32 -4.07 -7.42 1.81
N LEU A 33 -5.18 -6.70 1.67
CA LEU A 33 -5.57 -5.95 0.48
C LEU A 33 -4.61 -4.82 0.11
N MET A 34 -3.94 -4.23 1.10
CA MET A 34 -2.98 -3.15 0.91
C MET A 34 -1.51 -3.61 1.07
N GLN A 35 -1.27 -4.91 1.32
CA GLN A 35 0.09 -5.46 1.53
C GLN A 35 0.87 -4.67 2.61
N ASP A 36 0.24 -4.41 3.74
CA ASP A 36 0.72 -3.47 4.75
C ASP A 36 1.81 -4.05 5.66
N HIS A 37 2.68 -3.19 6.20
CA HIS A 37 3.87 -3.63 6.93
C HIS A 37 3.53 -4.40 8.22
N ASN A 38 3.73 -5.72 8.23
CA ASN A 38 3.47 -6.62 9.36
C ASN A 38 2.03 -6.55 9.90
N GLY A 39 1.04 -6.33 9.03
CA GLY A 39 -0.39 -6.28 9.39
C GLY A 39 -0.93 -7.58 9.98
N ALA A 40 -2.02 -7.51 10.75
CA ALA A 40 -2.69 -8.71 11.28
C ALA A 40 -3.77 -9.23 10.33
N ALA A 41 -4.44 -8.35 9.59
CA ALA A 41 -5.61 -8.68 8.79
C ALA A 41 -5.25 -9.35 7.46
N THR A 42 -5.68 -10.60 7.30
CA THR A 42 -5.61 -11.30 6.01
C THR A 42 -6.71 -12.35 5.90
N CYS A 43 -7.22 -12.55 4.69
CA CYS A 43 -8.10 -13.66 4.33
C CYS A 43 -7.35 -14.79 3.62
N ASN A 44 -6.05 -14.69 3.47
CA ASN A 44 -5.17 -15.73 2.95
C ASN A 44 -3.91 -15.75 3.83
N SER A 45 -4.03 -16.43 4.97
CA SER A 45 -3.04 -16.38 6.03
C SER A 45 -1.87 -17.32 5.72
N ASP A 46 -0.68 -16.74 5.62
CA ASP A 46 0.61 -17.44 5.59
C ASP A 46 0.98 -18.09 6.93
N ILE A 47 0.39 -17.63 8.04
CA ILE A 47 0.65 -18.15 9.39
C ILE A 47 -0.20 -19.40 9.67
N THR A 48 -1.51 -19.32 9.37
CA THR A 48 -2.45 -20.41 9.66
C THR A 48 -2.67 -21.32 8.45
N HIS A 49 -2.17 -20.93 7.28
CA HIS A 49 -2.38 -21.59 5.98
C HIS A 49 -3.87 -21.74 5.61
N LYS A 50 -4.73 -20.84 6.14
CA LYS A 50 -6.16 -20.84 5.88
C LYS A 50 -6.56 -19.68 4.96
N VAL A 51 -7.40 -20.02 3.99
CA VAL A 51 -8.08 -19.06 3.13
C VAL A 51 -9.53 -18.91 3.58
N GLN A 52 -9.95 -17.68 3.86
CA GLN A 52 -11.34 -17.36 4.23
C GLN A 52 -12.18 -17.12 2.98
N ASN A 53 -13.22 -17.93 2.79
CA ASN A 53 -14.18 -17.79 1.69
C ASN A 53 -15.62 -17.95 2.21
N PRO A 54 -16.45 -16.88 2.22
CA PRO A 54 -16.12 -15.52 1.80
C PRO A 54 -15.09 -14.85 2.73
N CYS A 55 -14.40 -13.81 2.24
CA CYS A 55 -13.57 -12.96 3.09
C CYS A 55 -14.48 -12.03 3.89
N PRO A 56 -14.49 -12.06 5.22
CA PRO A 56 -15.44 -11.28 6.01
C PRO A 56 -15.21 -9.78 5.84
N SER A 57 -16.29 -8.99 5.71
CA SER A 57 -16.21 -7.54 5.53
C SER A 57 -15.44 -6.83 6.64
N LYS A 58 -15.50 -7.34 7.88
CA LYS A 58 -14.71 -6.81 9.01
C LYS A 58 -13.20 -6.99 8.80
N VAL A 59 -12.78 -8.12 8.21
CA VAL A 59 -11.36 -8.37 7.91
C VAL A 59 -10.92 -7.47 6.76
N ILE A 60 -11.74 -7.30 5.72
CA ILE A 60 -11.45 -6.37 4.61
C ILE A 60 -11.31 -4.93 5.12
N LEU A 61 -12.23 -4.49 5.99
CA LEU A 61 -12.15 -3.17 6.61
C LEU A 61 -10.86 -3.02 7.41
N GLU A 62 -10.45 -4.05 8.16
CA GLU A 62 -9.22 -4.00 8.93
C GLU A 62 -7.98 -3.94 8.03
N MET A 63 -7.91 -4.70 6.92
CA MET A 63 -6.83 -4.57 5.93
C MET A 63 -6.67 -3.13 5.42
N ILE A 64 -7.79 -2.45 5.15
CA ILE A 64 -7.78 -1.07 4.70
C ILE A 64 -7.34 -0.13 5.83
N ARG A 65 -7.80 -0.37 7.06
CA ARG A 65 -7.43 0.44 8.22
C ARG A 65 -5.94 0.32 8.53
N GLU A 66 -5.39 -0.89 8.56
CA GLU A 66 -3.98 -1.13 8.82
C GLU A 66 -3.10 -0.50 7.72
N GLY A 67 -3.42 -0.71 6.43
CA GLY A 67 -2.67 -0.06 5.34
C GLY A 67 -2.77 1.47 5.32
N THR A 68 -3.89 2.04 5.78
CA THR A 68 -4.10 3.50 5.78
C THR A 68 -3.53 4.18 7.03
N ALA A 69 -3.69 3.56 8.20
CA ALA A 69 -3.34 4.13 9.50
C ALA A 69 -2.05 3.58 10.10
N GLY A 70 -1.48 2.55 9.48
CA GLY A 70 -0.29 1.86 9.96
C GLY A 70 -0.62 0.74 10.94
N THR A 71 0.41 -0.05 11.23
CA THR A 71 0.37 -1.14 12.18
C THR A 71 1.20 -0.75 13.41
N LYS A 72 1.38 -1.69 14.34
CA LYS A 72 2.34 -1.51 15.44
C LYS A 72 3.80 -1.57 14.98
N SER A 73 4.03 -2.07 13.78
CA SER A 73 5.35 -2.47 13.29
C SER A 73 5.79 -1.67 12.06
N GLY A 74 4.92 -0.86 11.47
CA GLY A 74 5.28 -0.02 10.35
C GLY A 74 4.19 0.96 9.98
N ASP A 75 4.59 1.90 9.13
CA ASP A 75 3.79 3.04 8.73
C ASP A 75 2.69 2.68 7.74
N GLY A 76 1.56 3.38 7.87
CA GLY A 76 0.52 3.41 6.86
C GLY A 76 0.58 4.70 6.06
N LEU A 77 -0.35 4.84 5.11
CA LEU A 77 -0.38 6.02 4.23
C LEU A 77 -0.38 7.36 4.98
N ALA A 78 -1.03 7.45 6.14
CA ALA A 78 -1.06 8.70 6.91
C ALA A 78 0.32 9.12 7.40
N GLN A 79 1.13 8.18 7.86
CA GLN A 79 2.50 8.42 8.30
C GLN A 79 3.40 8.71 7.10
N CYS A 80 3.32 7.94 6.02
CA CYS A 80 4.08 8.21 4.80
C CYS A 80 3.80 9.60 4.20
N ILE A 81 2.58 10.11 4.34
CA ILE A 81 2.24 11.50 3.96
C ILE A 81 2.95 12.50 4.88
N ASN A 82 2.95 12.28 6.19
CA ASN A 82 3.64 13.16 7.12
C ASN A 82 5.16 13.16 6.88
N GLU A 83 5.74 11.99 6.62
CA GLU A 83 7.17 11.80 6.30
C GLU A 83 7.59 12.40 4.96
N SER A 84 6.64 12.67 4.06
CA SER A 84 6.94 13.32 2.79
C SER A 84 7.43 14.76 2.92
N GLU A 85 7.13 15.39 4.07
CA GLU A 85 7.37 16.80 4.41
C GLU A 85 6.81 17.80 3.37
N ALA A 86 5.88 17.36 2.52
CA ALA A 86 5.24 18.21 1.52
C ALA A 86 3.83 18.63 1.97
N GLY A 87 3.47 19.89 1.70
CA GLY A 87 2.16 20.46 2.04
C GLY A 87 1.14 20.46 0.90
N ASP A 88 1.52 19.95 -0.28
CA ASP A 88 0.72 19.97 -1.49
C ASP A 88 0.58 18.57 -2.11
N VAL A 89 0.21 18.50 -3.39
CA VAL A 89 0.02 17.24 -4.12
C VAL A 89 1.27 16.36 -4.17
N ILE A 90 2.47 16.94 -4.01
CA ILE A 90 3.74 16.21 -4.01
C ILE A 90 3.78 15.20 -2.85
N ALA A 91 3.08 15.49 -1.74
CA ALA A 91 3.00 14.61 -0.59
C ALA A 91 2.50 13.21 -0.95
N PHE A 92 1.54 13.10 -1.87
CA PHE A 92 0.98 11.81 -2.28
C PHE A 92 1.96 10.98 -3.12
N TYR A 93 2.74 11.62 -4.01
CA TYR A 93 3.73 10.92 -4.83
C TYR A 93 4.89 10.41 -3.99
N LYS A 94 5.38 11.25 -3.07
CA LYS A 94 6.40 10.88 -2.10
C LYS A 94 5.90 9.80 -1.15
N ALA A 95 4.70 9.95 -0.60
CA ALA A 95 4.09 8.95 0.28
C ALA A 95 3.91 7.60 -0.42
N ALA A 96 3.51 7.57 -1.69
CA ALA A 96 3.45 6.33 -2.47
C ALA A 96 4.82 5.65 -2.56
N ARG A 97 5.89 6.42 -2.83
CA ARG A 97 7.25 5.87 -2.84
C ARG A 97 7.67 5.35 -1.47
N ILE A 98 7.41 6.11 -0.40
CA ILE A 98 7.73 5.70 0.97
C ILE A 98 6.96 4.43 1.33
N TYR A 99 5.67 4.33 1.00
CA TYR A 99 4.87 3.13 1.26
C TYR A 99 5.47 1.90 0.55
N ASN A 100 5.93 2.06 -0.69
CA ASN A 100 6.51 0.97 -1.49
C ASN A 100 7.91 0.54 -1.06
N SER A 101 8.71 1.45 -0.49
CA SER A 101 10.17 1.25 -0.33
C SER A 101 10.73 1.64 1.03
N SER A 102 9.87 2.10 1.94
CA SER A 102 10.18 2.65 3.26
C SER A 102 11.06 3.91 3.26
N ALA A 103 11.47 4.45 2.10
CA ALA A 103 12.31 5.64 2.02
C ALA A 103 12.27 6.29 0.63
N ILE A 104 12.79 7.52 0.54
CA ILE A 104 13.15 8.13 -0.76
C ILE A 104 14.67 8.01 -0.92
N ALA A 105 15.14 7.65 -2.11
CA ALA A 105 16.57 7.55 -2.38
C ALA A 105 17.27 8.90 -2.18
N PRO A 106 18.57 8.94 -1.83
CA PRO A 106 19.32 10.19 -1.65
C PRO A 106 19.32 11.13 -2.85
N SER A 107 19.10 10.61 -4.06
CA SER A 107 18.94 11.43 -5.28
C SER A 107 17.68 12.29 -5.28
N GLY A 108 16.70 11.97 -4.44
CA GLY A 108 15.36 12.58 -4.43
C GLY A 108 14.43 12.08 -5.54
N ASN A 109 14.94 11.29 -6.49
CA ASN A 109 14.11 10.71 -7.55
C ASN A 109 13.24 9.58 -6.98
N LEU A 110 11.93 9.65 -7.22
CA LEU A 110 10.97 8.66 -6.72
C LEU A 110 11.05 7.32 -7.46
N GLN A 111 11.82 7.26 -8.54
CA GLN A 111 12.11 6.04 -9.27
C GLN A 111 13.41 5.36 -8.86
N ASP A 112 14.24 5.96 -8.01
CA ASP A 112 15.54 5.39 -7.63
C ASP A 112 15.43 4.58 -6.32
N GLY A 113 16.33 3.61 -6.10
CA GLY A 113 16.36 2.78 -4.89
C GLY A 113 15.96 1.32 -5.14
N GLY A 114 15.76 0.55 -4.06
CA GLY A 114 15.62 -0.92 -4.11
C GLY A 114 14.21 -1.49 -4.33
N ALA A 115 13.23 -0.65 -4.68
CA ALA A 115 11.83 -1.08 -4.89
C ALA A 115 11.32 -0.64 -6.27
N THR A 116 10.15 -1.14 -6.68
CA THR A 116 9.52 -0.94 -7.99
C THR A 116 9.65 0.51 -8.49
N HIS A 117 10.50 0.71 -9.51
CA HIS A 117 10.92 2.03 -9.95
C HIS A 117 9.77 2.93 -10.43
N CYS A 118 8.75 2.36 -11.07
CA CYS A 118 7.63 3.12 -11.62
C CYS A 118 6.46 3.32 -10.64
N TYR A 119 6.58 2.85 -9.39
CA TYR A 119 5.46 2.77 -8.43
C TYR A 119 4.72 4.10 -8.22
N ALA A 120 5.45 5.17 -7.89
CA ALA A 120 4.85 6.48 -7.64
C ALA A 120 4.14 7.04 -8.89
N SER A 121 4.69 6.78 -10.08
CA SER A 121 4.08 7.19 -11.35
C SER A 121 2.81 6.39 -11.67
N ASP A 122 2.82 5.09 -11.40
CA ASP A 122 1.65 4.22 -11.58
C ASP A 122 0.49 4.63 -10.67
N ILE A 123 0.76 4.92 -9.39
CA ILE A 123 -0.24 5.47 -8.47
C ILE A 123 -0.75 6.84 -8.93
N ALA A 124 0.13 7.73 -9.40
CA ALA A 124 -0.29 9.02 -9.95
C ALA A 124 -1.24 8.85 -11.15
N ASN A 125 -0.95 7.93 -12.06
CA ASN A 125 -1.79 7.62 -13.22
C ASN A 125 -3.16 7.04 -12.81
N ARG A 126 -3.22 6.24 -11.75
CA ARG A 126 -4.50 5.73 -11.23
C ARG A 126 -5.37 6.85 -10.68
N LEU A 127 -4.76 7.83 -10.01
CA LEU A 127 -5.48 8.99 -9.49
C LEU A 127 -6.07 9.89 -10.57
N THR A 128 -5.53 9.86 -11.80
CA THR A 128 -6.05 10.64 -12.95
C THR A 128 -7.11 9.89 -13.77
N GLY A 129 -7.53 8.70 -13.35
CA GLY A 129 -8.64 7.95 -13.97
C GLY A 129 -8.22 6.69 -14.72
N TRP A 130 -6.95 6.28 -14.62
CA TRP A 130 -6.46 5.06 -15.28
C TRP A 130 -6.60 3.80 -14.40
N ILE A 131 -7.71 3.69 -13.66
CA ILE A 131 -7.91 2.67 -12.62
C ILE A 131 -8.07 1.24 -13.15
N TYR A 132 -8.40 1.07 -14.44
CA TYR A 132 -8.57 -0.24 -15.08
C TYR A 132 -7.44 -0.59 -16.06
N SER A 133 -6.36 0.19 -16.09
CA SER A 133 -5.20 -0.17 -16.90
C SER A 133 -4.61 -1.49 -16.43
N ALA A 134 -4.01 -2.24 -17.36
CA ALA A 134 -3.13 -3.33 -16.97
C ALA A 134 -1.98 -2.77 -16.11
N HIS A 135 -1.66 -3.45 -15.01
CA HIS A 135 -0.47 -3.17 -14.21
C HIS A 135 0.76 -3.41 -15.10
N LYS A 136 1.42 -2.33 -15.53
CA LYS A 136 2.62 -2.37 -16.40
C LYS A 136 3.78 -1.51 -15.88
N CYS A 137 3.75 -1.15 -14.60
CA CYS A 137 4.90 -1.59 -13.84
C CYS A 137 4.96 -3.12 -13.96
#